data_AF-A0A7C0Z3R8-F1
#
_entry.id   AF-A0A7C0Z3R8-F1
#
_cell.length_a   1.000
_cell.length_b   1.000
_cell.length_c   1.000
_cell.angle_alpha   90.00
_cell.angle_beta   90.00
_cell.angle_gamma   90.00
#
_symmetry.space_group_name_H-M   'P 1'
#
loop_
_entity.id
_entity.type
_entity.pdbx_description
1 polymer ?
#
loop_
_entity_poly.entity_id
_entity_poly.type
_entity_poly.pdbx_seq_one_letter_code
_entity_poly.pdbx_strand_id
1 'polypeptide(L)'
;MMPNLQGYRGPLRELLERSGVDIGDLIRVEKGSRIYEGYLMPRLETADEWHLVLKLRSGYNIGVAYEPSMRVKRLGAAVKPEFRPPPLPEQRSGLPKVSIISTGGTIASRVDYVTGGVHAAISSRDLLSIVPELADIALVEADILYSLFSENIEAHHWSGMARKVAEKIKSGAMGVVITHGTDTMGYSAAALSFALRGLPVPVVFVGSQRSSDRPSSDAATNLIGAVTAAAYAPFAEVVVAMHETTSDTSI
;
A
#
# COMPACT_ATOMS: atom_id res chain seq x y z
N MET A 1 25.07 -13.55 -5.15
CA MET A 1 24.07 -12.61 -4.59
C MET A 1 23.97 -12.94 -3.11
N MET A 2 24.09 -11.97 -2.20
CA MET A 2 23.93 -12.26 -0.76
C MET A 2 22.48 -12.71 -0.52
N PRO A 3 22.26 -13.72 0.33
CA PRO A 3 20.92 -14.22 0.57
C PRO A 3 20.04 -13.16 1.24
N ASN A 4 18.80 -13.02 0.76
CA ASN A 4 17.84 -12.09 1.33
C ASN A 4 17.17 -12.75 2.54
N LEU A 5 17.68 -12.43 3.74
CA LEU A 5 17.24 -12.95 5.03
C LEU A 5 16.74 -11.82 5.94
N GLN A 6 15.87 -10.95 5.40
CA GLN A 6 15.27 -9.83 6.12
C GLN A 6 14.71 -10.26 7.50
N GLY A 7 15.10 -9.52 8.53
CA GLY A 7 14.69 -9.74 9.92
C GLY A 7 15.42 -10.84 10.68
N TYR A 8 16.20 -11.70 10.02
CA TYR A 8 16.99 -12.74 10.70
C TYR A 8 18.33 -12.18 11.20
N ARG A 9 18.70 -12.56 12.43
CA ARG A 9 19.91 -12.14 13.15
C ARG A 9 20.54 -13.31 13.91
N GLY A 10 21.78 -13.11 14.36
CA GLY A 10 22.48 -14.04 15.24
C GLY A 10 22.72 -15.44 14.63
N PRO A 11 22.84 -16.48 15.49
CA PRO A 11 23.16 -17.85 15.06
C PRO A 11 22.19 -18.44 14.05
N LEU A 12 20.91 -18.05 14.13
CA LEU A 12 19.88 -18.51 13.20
C LEU A 12 20.12 -17.98 11.80
N ARG A 13 20.53 -16.70 11.66
CA ARG A 13 20.91 -16.14 10.36
C ARG A 13 22.10 -16.89 9.77
N GLU A 14 23.14 -17.13 10.56
CA GLU A 14 24.32 -17.86 10.08
C GLU A 14 23.98 -19.30 9.66
N LEU A 15 23.03 -19.96 10.32
CA LEU A 15 22.52 -21.27 9.92
C LEU A 15 21.84 -21.20 8.55
N LEU A 16 20.98 -20.20 8.33
CA LEU A 16 20.27 -20.00 7.05
C LEU A 16 21.25 -19.68 5.91
N GLU A 17 22.23 -18.80 6.15
CA GLU A 17 23.28 -18.47 5.19
C GLU A 17 24.11 -19.70 4.80
N ARG A 18 24.55 -20.49 5.79
CA ARG A 18 25.28 -21.76 5.56
C ARG A 18 24.45 -22.80 4.82
N SER A 19 23.13 -22.77 4.99
CA SER A 19 22.21 -23.69 4.33
C SER A 19 21.86 -23.28 2.90
N GLY A 20 22.33 -22.11 2.44
CA GLY A 20 22.11 -21.62 1.08
C GLY A 20 20.63 -21.42 0.73
N VAL A 21 19.84 -20.97 1.70
CA VAL A 21 18.39 -20.71 1.54
C VAL A 21 18.11 -19.22 1.52
N ASP A 22 17.07 -18.85 0.77
CA ASP A 22 16.54 -17.49 0.67
C ASP A 22 15.10 -17.42 1.16
N ILE A 23 14.65 -16.22 1.57
CA ILE A 23 13.22 -15.98 1.82
C ILE A 23 12.41 -16.36 0.58
N GLY A 24 11.33 -17.11 0.81
CA GLY A 24 10.46 -17.68 -0.21
C GLY A 24 10.85 -19.09 -0.65
N ASP A 25 12.05 -19.59 -0.31
CA ASP A 25 12.41 -20.98 -0.60
C ASP A 25 11.55 -21.96 0.20
N LEU A 26 11.23 -23.10 -0.42
CA LEU A 26 10.66 -24.24 0.30
C LEU A 26 11.80 -24.94 1.05
N ILE A 27 11.71 -24.99 2.37
CA ILE A 27 12.76 -25.57 3.22
C ILE A 27 12.21 -26.65 4.14
N ARG A 28 13.10 -27.55 4.56
CA ARG A 28 12.88 -28.53 5.62
C ARG A 28 13.76 -28.18 6.81
N VAL A 29 13.14 -28.10 7.98
CA VAL A 29 13.79 -27.84 9.26
C VAL A 29 13.68 -29.10 10.13
N GLU A 30 14.82 -29.70 10.47
CA GLU A 30 14.92 -30.82 11.41
C GLU A 30 15.29 -30.26 12.79
N LYS A 31 14.45 -30.53 13.79
CA LYS A 31 14.64 -30.08 15.18
C LYS A 31 14.33 -31.23 16.15
N GLY A 32 15.37 -31.84 16.72
CA GLY A 32 15.22 -33.04 17.54
C GLY A 32 14.55 -34.17 16.73
N SER A 33 13.43 -34.71 17.21
CA SER A 33 12.61 -35.69 16.51
C SER A 33 11.55 -35.08 15.58
N ARG A 34 11.42 -33.75 15.54
CA ARG A 34 10.41 -33.05 14.77
C ARG A 34 10.96 -32.57 13.44
N ILE A 35 10.12 -32.63 12.41
CA ILE A 35 10.42 -32.15 11.07
C ILE A 35 9.34 -31.14 10.70
N TYR A 36 9.76 -29.98 10.22
CA TYR A 36 8.88 -28.93 9.72
C TYR A 36 9.22 -28.67 8.26
N GLU A 37 8.22 -28.57 7.40
CA GLU A 37 8.39 -28.23 5.98
C GLU A 37 7.47 -27.07 5.61
N GLY A 38 8.04 -26.04 4.99
CA GLY A 38 7.31 -24.83 4.63
C GLY A 38 8.19 -23.81 3.91
N TYR A 39 7.57 -22.75 3.44
CA TYR A 39 8.26 -21.64 2.81
C TYR A 39 8.90 -20.75 3.87
N LEU A 40 10.18 -20.40 3.69
CA LEU A 40 10.88 -19.50 4.58
C LEU A 40 10.28 -18.09 4.47
N MET A 41 9.74 -17.56 5.56
CA MET A 41 9.12 -16.24 5.59
C MET A 41 10.08 -15.19 6.15
N PRO A 42 9.94 -13.91 5.76
CA PRO A 42 10.64 -12.81 6.41
C PRO A 42 10.25 -12.69 7.88
N ARG A 43 11.09 -12.04 8.68
CA ARG A 43 10.77 -11.63 10.05
C ARG A 43 10.71 -10.13 10.20
N LEU A 44 9.94 -9.68 11.19
CA LEU A 44 10.00 -8.31 11.66
C LEU A 44 11.35 -8.09 12.36
N GLU A 45 12.04 -7.00 12.03
CA GLU A 45 13.38 -6.69 12.58
C GLU A 45 13.35 -6.45 14.10
N THR A 46 12.19 -6.04 14.63
CA THR A 46 11.96 -5.83 16.07
C THR A 46 11.70 -7.12 16.84
N ALA A 47 11.46 -8.24 16.16
CA ALA A 47 11.22 -9.52 16.81
C ALA A 47 12.52 -10.14 17.34
N ASP A 48 12.40 -11.12 18.24
CA ASP A 48 13.54 -11.86 18.81
C ASP A 48 14.42 -12.51 17.72
N GLU A 49 15.63 -12.95 18.05
CA GLU A 49 16.52 -13.63 17.09
C GLU A 49 16.40 -15.17 17.07
N TRP A 50 15.50 -15.73 17.89
CA TRP A 50 15.50 -17.14 18.26
C TRP A 50 14.47 -18.00 17.54
N HIS A 51 13.68 -17.45 16.62
CA HIS A 51 12.63 -18.20 15.91
C HIS A 51 12.79 -18.12 14.39
N LEU A 52 12.59 -19.26 13.73
CA LEU A 52 12.44 -19.35 12.29
C LEU A 52 10.95 -19.29 11.95
N VAL A 53 10.55 -18.48 10.96
CA VAL A 53 9.14 -18.41 10.51
C VAL A 53 8.96 -19.21 9.23
N LEU A 54 8.06 -20.19 9.27
CA LEU A 54 7.66 -21.00 8.12
C LEU A 54 6.20 -20.75 7.77
N LYS A 55 5.89 -20.63 6.48
CA LYS A 55 4.54 -20.79 5.96
C LYS A 55 4.33 -22.23 5.50
N LEU A 56 3.49 -22.96 6.22
CA LEU A 56 3.15 -24.34 5.93
C LEU A 56 2.36 -24.42 4.63
N ARG A 57 2.29 -25.63 4.04
CA ARG A 57 1.41 -25.90 2.87
C ARG A 57 -0.07 -25.62 3.15
N SER A 58 -0.49 -25.67 4.42
CA SER A 58 -1.84 -25.29 4.83
C SER A 58 -2.10 -23.78 4.78
N GLY A 59 -1.08 -22.95 4.52
CA GLY A 59 -1.16 -21.49 4.51
C GLY A 59 -0.87 -20.83 5.87
N TYR A 60 -0.84 -21.61 6.96
CA TYR A 60 -0.53 -21.10 8.30
C TYR A 60 0.95 -20.76 8.46
N ASN A 61 1.23 -19.64 9.13
CA ASN A 61 2.57 -19.30 9.58
C ASN A 61 2.84 -19.93 10.95
N ILE A 62 4.02 -20.54 11.14
CA ILE A 62 4.48 -21.07 12.42
C ILE A 62 5.86 -20.49 12.78
N GLY A 63 6.12 -20.33 14.08
CA GLY A 63 7.44 -20.04 14.62
C GLY A 63 8.12 -21.32 15.13
N VAL A 64 9.35 -21.58 14.69
CA VAL A 64 10.17 -22.71 15.14
C VAL A 64 11.36 -22.17 15.92
N ALA A 65 11.37 -22.37 17.23
CA ALA A 65 12.48 -21.93 18.08
C ALA A 65 13.80 -22.60 17.67
N TYR A 66 14.84 -21.80 17.49
CA TYR A 66 16.20 -22.18 17.16
C TYR A 66 16.82 -23.04 18.26
N GLU A 67 17.54 -24.07 17.84
CA GLU A 67 18.39 -24.88 18.70
C GLU A 67 19.70 -25.15 17.94
N PRO A 68 20.85 -25.27 18.64
CA PRO A 68 22.14 -25.50 17.97
C PRO A 68 22.20 -26.78 17.13
N SER A 69 21.36 -27.77 17.43
CA SER A 69 21.26 -29.03 16.68
C SER A 69 20.34 -28.97 15.45
N MET A 70 19.69 -27.83 15.22
CA MET A 70 18.76 -27.64 14.11
C MET A 70 19.48 -27.75 12.76
N ARG A 71 18.87 -28.45 11.81
CA ARG A 71 19.35 -28.53 10.43
C ARG A 71 18.33 -27.99 9.47
N VAL A 72 18.78 -27.21 8.50
CA VAL A 72 17.96 -26.64 7.42
C VAL A 72 18.40 -27.23 6.10
N LYS A 73 17.45 -27.66 5.27
CA LYS A 73 17.68 -28.16 3.92
C LYS A 73 16.76 -27.44 2.95
N ARG A 74 17.30 -26.95 1.84
CA ARG A 74 16.50 -26.42 0.73
C ARG A 74 15.83 -27.57 -0.03
N LEU A 75 14.51 -27.49 -0.20
CA LEU A 75 13.72 -28.45 -0.97
C LEU A 75 13.29 -27.89 -2.33
N GLY A 76 13.15 -26.57 -2.45
CA GLY A 76 12.73 -25.91 -3.70
C GLY A 76 13.06 -24.42 -3.70
N ALA A 77 13.13 -23.85 -4.90
CA ALA A 77 13.41 -22.44 -5.09
C ALA A 77 12.15 -21.58 -4.89
N ALA A 78 12.35 -20.35 -4.41
CA ALA A 78 11.31 -19.33 -4.33
C ALA A 78 10.65 -19.11 -5.70
N VAL A 79 9.34 -19.30 -5.77
CA VAL A 79 8.53 -18.88 -6.91
C VAL A 79 7.98 -17.51 -6.58
N LYS A 80 8.45 -16.47 -7.28
CA LYS A 80 7.84 -15.14 -7.17
C LYS A 80 6.49 -15.18 -7.87
N PRO A 81 5.39 -14.79 -7.20
CA PRO A 81 4.11 -14.65 -7.86
C PRO A 81 4.23 -13.59 -8.95
N GLU A 82 3.94 -13.95 -10.20
CA GLU A 82 3.80 -12.96 -11.26
C GLU A 82 2.37 -12.42 -11.24
N PHE A 83 2.22 -11.15 -10.90
CA PHE A 83 0.95 -10.47 -11.02
C PHE A 83 0.71 -10.08 -12.48
N ARG A 84 -0.40 -10.53 -13.05
CA ARG A 84 -0.91 -10.05 -14.33
C ARG A 84 -2.06 -9.09 -14.05
N PRO A 85 -1.90 -7.77 -14.27
CA PRO A 85 -3.01 -6.85 -14.10
C PRO A 85 -4.15 -7.24 -15.04
N PRO A 86 -5.41 -7.15 -14.60
CA PRO A 86 -6.55 -7.30 -15.50
C PRO A 86 -6.46 -6.27 -16.64
N PRO A 87 -7.12 -6.53 -17.78
CA PRO A 87 -7.24 -5.53 -18.82
C PRO A 87 -7.88 -4.27 -18.24
N LEU A 88 -7.38 -3.11 -18.66
CA LEU A 88 -7.92 -1.83 -18.23
C LEU A 88 -9.36 -1.69 -18.74
N PRO A 89 -10.29 -1.16 -17.91
CA PRO A 89 -11.60 -0.76 -18.41
C PRO A 89 -11.44 0.34 -19.48
N GLU A 90 -12.30 0.31 -20.51
CA GLU A 90 -12.38 1.40 -21.47
C GLU A 90 -12.90 2.66 -20.76
N GLN A 91 -12.15 3.76 -20.84
CA GLN A 91 -12.57 5.04 -20.27
C GLN A 91 -13.61 5.71 -21.17
N ARG A 92 -14.69 6.24 -20.57
CA ARG A 92 -15.68 7.01 -21.32
C ARG A 92 -15.08 8.32 -21.83
N SER A 93 -15.47 8.71 -23.03
CA SER A 93 -15.07 10.00 -23.62
C SER A 93 -15.76 11.18 -22.91
N GLY A 94 -15.05 12.29 -22.76
CA GLY A 94 -15.60 13.55 -22.22
C GLY A 94 -15.67 13.63 -20.70
N LEU A 95 -15.07 12.66 -19.99
CA LEU A 95 -14.99 12.68 -18.53
C LEU A 95 -14.02 13.76 -18.03
N PRO A 96 -14.27 14.31 -16.83
CA PRO A 96 -13.42 15.32 -16.23
C PRO A 96 -12.05 14.74 -15.88
N LYS A 97 -10.99 15.55 -16.05
CA LYS A 97 -9.63 15.15 -15.69
C LYS A 97 -9.41 15.33 -14.19
N VAL A 98 -9.16 14.23 -13.47
CA VAL A 98 -8.86 14.24 -12.03
C VAL A 98 -7.44 13.72 -11.80
N SER A 99 -6.64 14.48 -11.06
CA SER A 99 -5.28 14.07 -10.66
C SER A 99 -5.29 13.50 -9.24
N ILE A 100 -4.76 12.30 -9.08
CA ILE A 100 -4.56 11.64 -7.78
C ILE A 100 -3.09 11.76 -7.41
N ILE A 101 -2.79 12.44 -6.31
CA ILE A 101 -1.45 12.61 -5.77
C ILE A 101 -1.33 11.72 -4.54
N SER A 102 -0.45 10.72 -4.60
CA SER A 102 -0.16 9.87 -3.45
C SER A 102 0.93 10.48 -2.58
N THR A 103 0.64 10.66 -1.29
CA THR A 103 1.64 11.03 -0.27
C THR A 103 1.98 9.86 0.66
N GLY A 104 1.40 8.69 0.40
CA GLY A 104 1.33 7.55 1.30
C GLY A 104 -0.13 7.19 1.62
N GLY A 105 -0.31 6.50 2.75
CA GLY A 105 -1.60 5.88 3.08
C GLY A 105 -1.84 4.60 2.26
N THR A 106 -2.46 3.60 2.88
CA THR A 106 -2.64 2.28 2.25
C THR A 106 -3.84 2.22 1.33
N ILE A 107 -4.61 3.30 1.16
CA ILE A 107 -5.86 3.32 0.35
C ILE A 107 -5.66 2.79 -1.07
N ALA A 108 -4.46 2.98 -1.62
CA ALA A 108 -4.04 2.51 -2.93
C ALA A 108 -2.94 1.46 -2.78
N SER A 109 -3.19 0.35 -2.09
CA SER A 109 -2.22 -0.75 -1.95
C SER A 109 -2.82 -2.10 -2.33
N ARG A 110 -1.96 -3.02 -2.75
CA ARG A 110 -2.26 -4.41 -3.07
C ARG A 110 -1.62 -5.34 -2.07
N VAL A 111 -2.20 -6.53 -1.92
CA VAL A 111 -1.59 -7.60 -1.12
C VAL A 111 -1.13 -8.75 -1.98
N ASP A 112 0.11 -9.14 -1.72
CA ASP A 112 0.64 -10.42 -2.12
C ASP A 112 0.27 -11.45 -1.04
N TYR A 113 -0.73 -12.28 -1.30
CA TYR A 113 -1.17 -13.32 -0.36
C TYR A 113 -0.14 -14.45 -0.19
N VAL A 114 0.82 -14.60 -1.09
CA VAL A 114 1.90 -15.60 -0.98
C VAL A 114 2.89 -15.14 0.07
N THR A 115 3.39 -13.90 -0.06
CA THR A 115 4.37 -13.34 0.88
C THR A 115 3.74 -12.69 2.12
N GLY A 116 2.46 -12.30 2.04
CA GLY A 116 1.78 -11.44 3.02
C GLY A 116 2.16 -9.97 2.90
N GLY A 117 2.91 -9.58 1.87
CA GLY A 117 3.39 -8.21 1.66
C GLY A 117 2.29 -7.28 1.14
N VAL A 118 2.40 -6.00 1.49
CA VAL A 118 1.54 -4.92 0.99
C VAL A 118 2.37 -4.00 0.09
N HIS A 119 1.92 -3.77 -1.14
CA HIS A 119 2.59 -2.96 -2.16
C HIS A 119 1.71 -1.79 -2.58
N ALA A 120 2.23 -0.55 -2.53
CA ALA A 120 1.51 0.61 -3.04
C ALA A 120 1.24 0.49 -4.56
N ALA A 121 0.11 1.03 -5.02
CA ALA A 121 -0.23 1.19 -6.42
C ALA A 121 0.59 2.35 -7.00
N ILE A 122 1.29 2.10 -8.10
CA ILE A 122 2.37 2.98 -8.59
C ILE A 122 1.95 3.72 -9.87
N SER A 123 0.78 3.39 -10.42
CA SER A 123 0.27 3.98 -11.68
C SER A 123 -1.25 4.15 -11.69
N SER A 124 -1.75 5.01 -12.58
CA SER A 124 -3.19 5.13 -12.88
C SER A 124 -3.78 3.78 -13.30
N ARG A 125 -2.99 2.98 -14.02
CA ARG A 125 -3.36 1.60 -14.38
C ARG A 125 -3.55 0.70 -13.18
N ASP A 126 -2.68 0.85 -12.17
CA ASP A 126 -2.84 0.08 -10.94
C ASP A 126 -4.10 0.50 -10.18
N LEU A 127 -4.38 1.79 -10.08
CA LEU A 127 -5.61 2.28 -9.46
C LEU A 127 -6.86 1.77 -10.18
N LEU A 128 -6.91 1.87 -11.51
CA LEU A 128 -8.05 1.40 -12.30
C LEU A 128 -8.25 -0.12 -12.23
N SER A 129 -7.20 -0.88 -11.96
CA SER A 129 -7.33 -2.33 -11.74
C SER A 129 -7.84 -2.69 -10.34
N ILE A 130 -7.68 -1.78 -9.37
CA ILE A 130 -8.12 -1.98 -7.97
C ILE A 130 -9.55 -1.43 -7.81
N VAL A 131 -9.83 -0.28 -8.41
CA VAL A 131 -11.11 0.44 -8.36
C VAL A 131 -11.54 0.79 -9.79
N PRO A 132 -12.06 -0.19 -10.56
CA PRO A 132 -12.45 0.01 -11.96
C PRO A 132 -13.57 1.04 -12.15
N GLU A 133 -14.40 1.27 -11.12
CA GLU A 133 -15.50 2.25 -11.12
C GLU A 133 -15.01 3.67 -11.43
N LEU A 134 -13.75 4.00 -11.15
CA LEU A 134 -13.17 5.30 -11.47
C LEU A 134 -13.18 5.61 -12.97
N ALA A 135 -13.16 4.58 -13.83
CA ALA A 135 -13.18 4.74 -15.29
C ALA A 135 -14.50 5.30 -15.83
N ASP A 136 -15.59 5.18 -15.07
CA ASP A 136 -16.89 5.78 -15.40
C ASP A 136 -17.05 7.21 -14.84
N ILE A 137 -16.15 7.63 -13.94
CA ILE A 137 -16.27 8.89 -13.19
C ILE A 137 -15.36 9.97 -13.76
N ALA A 138 -14.08 9.64 -14.01
CA ALA A 138 -13.07 10.63 -14.38
C ALA A 138 -11.95 10.04 -15.26
N LEU A 139 -11.30 10.92 -16.04
CA LEU A 139 -9.98 10.64 -16.61
C LEU A 139 -8.93 10.79 -15.51
N VAL A 140 -8.59 9.66 -14.88
CA VAL A 140 -7.68 9.61 -13.74
C VAL A 140 -6.22 9.57 -14.16
N GLU A 141 -5.44 10.54 -13.69
CA GLU A 141 -3.97 10.50 -13.67
C GLU A 141 -3.50 10.28 -12.23
N ALA A 142 -2.45 9.48 -12.04
CA ALA A 142 -1.91 9.20 -10.71
C ALA A 142 -0.40 9.46 -10.66
N ASP A 143 0.04 10.17 -9.62
CA ASP A 143 1.43 10.47 -9.35
C ASP A 143 1.75 10.10 -7.90
N ILE A 144 2.89 9.44 -7.69
CA ILE A 144 3.46 9.33 -6.35
C ILE A 144 4.31 10.58 -6.09
N LEU A 145 3.88 11.39 -5.13
CA LEU A 145 4.69 12.49 -4.61
C LEU A 145 5.56 12.01 -3.45
N TYR A 146 4.95 11.30 -2.49
CA TYR A 146 5.62 10.73 -1.32
C TYR A 146 5.11 9.31 -1.05
N SER A 147 5.87 8.54 -0.27
CA SER A 147 5.48 7.23 0.24
C SER A 147 5.80 7.17 1.73
N LEU A 148 5.11 7.99 2.52
CA LEU A 148 5.36 8.17 3.96
C LEU A 148 4.14 7.73 4.78
N PHE A 149 4.39 7.28 6.01
CA PHE A 149 3.34 7.23 7.01
C PHE A 149 2.90 8.64 7.39
N SER A 150 1.62 8.83 7.73
CA SER A 150 1.09 10.15 8.11
C SER A 150 1.85 10.75 9.27
N GLU A 151 2.28 9.92 10.22
CA GLU A 151 3.04 10.31 11.40
C GLU A 151 4.40 10.93 11.05
N ASN A 152 4.93 10.65 9.85
CA ASN A 152 6.21 11.16 9.35
C ASN A 152 6.04 12.34 8.38
N ILE A 153 4.80 12.81 8.15
CA ILE A 153 4.53 14.01 7.37
C ILE A 153 4.87 15.23 8.23
N GLU A 154 5.58 16.18 7.62
CA GLU A 154 6.09 17.38 8.27
C GLU A 154 5.78 18.63 7.42
N ALA A 155 5.99 19.82 7.98
CA ALA A 155 5.64 21.08 7.32
C ALA A 155 6.26 21.28 5.92
N HIS A 156 7.48 20.77 5.70
CA HIS A 156 8.12 20.86 4.39
C HIS A 156 7.44 19.99 3.33
N HIS A 157 6.81 18.88 3.73
CA HIS A 157 6.01 18.02 2.86
C HIS A 157 4.74 18.74 2.39
N TRP A 158 4.08 19.53 3.25
CA TRP A 158 2.91 20.33 2.87
C TRP A 158 3.24 21.33 1.76
N SER A 159 4.43 21.94 1.81
CA SER A 159 4.91 22.82 0.74
C SER A 159 5.06 22.08 -0.59
N GLY A 160 5.55 20.83 -0.56
CA GLY A 160 5.64 20.00 -1.76
C GLY A 160 4.27 19.57 -2.30
N MET A 161 3.34 19.19 -1.42
CA MET A 161 1.95 18.90 -1.80
C MET A 161 1.30 20.11 -2.48
N ALA A 162 1.39 21.30 -1.89
CA ALA A 162 0.79 22.51 -2.45
C ALA A 162 1.37 22.85 -3.84
N ARG A 163 2.69 22.70 -4.04
CA ARG A 163 3.32 22.89 -5.35
C ARG A 163 2.82 21.87 -6.38
N LYS A 164 2.73 20.60 -6.01
CA LYS A 164 2.26 19.53 -6.91
C LYS A 164 0.79 19.71 -7.27
N VAL A 165 -0.06 20.12 -6.32
CA VAL A 165 -1.46 20.49 -6.59
C VAL A 165 -1.51 21.63 -7.61
N ALA A 166 -0.77 22.71 -7.40
CA ALA A 166 -0.73 23.85 -8.32
C ALA A 166 -0.22 23.46 -9.72
N GLU A 167 0.77 22.57 -9.82
CA GLU A 167 1.25 22.00 -11.08
C GLU A 167 0.15 21.24 -11.83
N LYS A 168 -0.61 20.39 -11.13
CA LYS A 168 -1.70 19.60 -11.73
C LYS A 168 -2.86 20.47 -12.22
N ILE A 169 -3.23 21.48 -11.44
CA ILE A 169 -4.26 22.46 -11.85
C ILE A 169 -3.80 23.20 -13.12
N LYS A 170 -2.55 23.67 -13.16
CA LYS A 170 -1.99 24.31 -14.37
C LYS A 170 -1.94 23.39 -15.58
N SER A 171 -1.83 22.09 -15.35
CA SER A 171 -1.83 21.04 -16.38
C SER A 171 -3.24 20.61 -16.80
N GLY A 172 -4.28 21.34 -16.38
CA GLY A 172 -5.67 21.11 -16.77
C GLY A 172 -6.43 20.11 -15.92
N ALA A 173 -5.96 19.79 -14.71
CA ALA A 173 -6.77 19.02 -13.77
C ALA A 173 -8.00 19.83 -13.34
N MET A 174 -9.18 19.26 -13.48
CA MET A 174 -10.46 19.86 -13.06
C MET A 174 -10.82 19.50 -11.60
N GLY A 175 -9.99 18.68 -10.96
CA GLY A 175 -10.04 18.35 -9.55
C GLY A 175 -8.76 17.59 -9.15
N VAL A 176 -8.39 17.70 -7.87
CA VAL A 176 -7.22 17.01 -7.34
C VAL A 176 -7.62 16.19 -6.12
N VAL A 177 -7.20 14.93 -6.08
CA VAL A 177 -7.34 14.05 -4.92
C VAL A 177 -5.97 13.80 -4.32
N ILE A 178 -5.83 13.89 -3.00
CA ILE A 178 -4.59 13.60 -2.29
C ILE A 178 -4.83 12.37 -1.40
N THR A 179 -4.20 11.24 -1.74
CA THR A 179 -4.27 10.06 -0.86
C THR A 179 -3.28 10.23 0.29
N HIS A 180 -3.76 10.15 1.52
CA HIS A 180 -2.99 10.45 2.72
C HIS A 180 -3.27 9.44 3.84
N GLY A 181 -2.30 9.25 4.73
CA GLY A 181 -2.52 8.50 5.97
C GLY A 181 -3.47 9.26 6.91
N THR A 182 -4.27 8.54 7.68
CA THR A 182 -5.38 9.10 8.47
C THR A 182 -4.94 9.98 9.63
N ASP A 183 -3.84 9.63 10.29
CA ASP A 183 -3.47 10.18 11.61
C ASP A 183 -3.22 11.69 11.58
N THR A 184 -2.63 12.19 10.49
CA THR A 184 -2.28 13.61 10.33
C THR A 184 -2.98 14.28 9.17
N MET A 185 -3.97 13.62 8.54
CA MET A 185 -4.67 14.13 7.36
C MET A 185 -5.31 15.50 7.61
N GLY A 186 -5.97 15.67 8.76
CA GLY A 186 -6.61 16.95 9.12
C GLY A 186 -5.61 18.11 9.22
N TYR A 187 -4.39 17.84 9.69
CA TYR A 187 -3.32 18.85 9.74
C TYR A 187 -2.83 19.23 8.34
N SER A 188 -2.60 18.24 7.47
CA SER A 188 -2.22 18.48 6.07
C SER A 188 -3.31 19.24 5.31
N ALA A 189 -4.58 18.88 5.50
CA ALA A 189 -5.71 19.56 4.87
C ALA A 189 -5.82 21.02 5.33
N ALA A 190 -5.70 21.28 6.65
CA ALA A 190 -5.67 22.63 7.18
C ALA A 190 -4.47 23.44 6.65
N ALA A 191 -3.27 22.84 6.58
CA ALA A 191 -2.10 23.52 6.03
C ALA A 191 -2.30 23.92 4.55
N LEU A 192 -2.88 23.02 3.75
CA LEU A 192 -3.13 23.27 2.33
C LEU A 192 -4.26 24.29 2.10
N SER A 193 -5.27 24.37 2.98
CA SER A 193 -6.33 25.38 2.85
C SER A 193 -5.80 26.81 2.99
N PHE A 194 -4.74 27.02 3.78
CA PHE A 194 -4.04 28.31 3.86
C PHE A 194 -3.05 28.52 2.71
N ALA A 195 -2.32 27.47 2.31
CA ALA A 195 -1.28 27.56 1.28
C ALA A 195 -1.85 27.75 -0.14
N LEU A 196 -2.98 27.11 -0.45
CA LEU A 196 -3.62 27.12 -1.77
C LEU A 196 -4.67 28.24 -1.84
N ARG A 197 -4.23 29.44 -2.19
CA ARG A 197 -5.09 30.62 -2.33
C ARG A 197 -5.76 30.66 -3.71
N GLY A 198 -7.05 30.98 -3.74
CA GLY A 198 -7.79 31.19 -4.98
C GLY A 198 -7.92 29.93 -5.84
N LEU A 199 -8.21 28.80 -5.21
CA LEU A 199 -8.40 27.53 -5.92
C LEU A 199 -9.53 27.65 -6.96
N PRO A 200 -9.31 27.19 -8.20
CA PRO A 200 -10.35 27.15 -9.22
C PRO A 200 -11.09 25.80 -9.29
N VAL A 201 -10.61 24.80 -8.55
CA VAL A 201 -11.09 23.40 -8.57
C VAL A 201 -11.03 22.79 -7.16
N PRO A 202 -11.80 21.71 -6.88
CA PRO A 202 -11.73 21.02 -5.60
C PRO A 202 -10.36 20.36 -5.37
N VAL A 203 -9.91 20.35 -4.11
CA VAL A 203 -8.76 19.58 -3.64
C VAL A 203 -9.22 18.69 -2.48
N VAL A 204 -9.29 17.38 -2.72
CA VAL A 204 -9.93 16.42 -1.80
C VAL A 204 -8.88 15.51 -1.18
N PHE A 205 -8.69 15.60 0.13
CA PHE A 205 -7.92 14.61 0.87
C PHE A 205 -8.78 13.36 1.13
N VAL A 206 -8.16 12.19 1.02
CA VAL A 206 -8.82 10.91 1.22
C VAL A 206 -7.86 9.89 1.82
N GLY A 207 -8.38 8.98 2.63
CA GLY A 207 -7.62 7.87 3.21
C GLY A 207 -8.52 6.65 3.45
N SER A 208 -8.05 5.71 4.26
CA SER A 208 -8.82 4.53 4.65
C SER A 208 -8.49 4.16 6.09
N GLN A 209 -9.51 3.98 6.93
CA GLN A 209 -9.34 3.53 8.31
C GLN A 209 -9.03 2.03 8.37
N ARG A 210 -9.58 1.26 7.44
CA ARG A 210 -9.33 -0.17 7.29
C ARG A 210 -8.39 -0.36 6.13
N SER A 211 -7.28 -1.03 6.39
CA SER A 211 -6.26 -1.28 5.38
C SER A 211 -6.86 -1.95 4.14
N SER A 212 -6.41 -1.50 2.96
CA SER A 212 -6.95 -1.86 1.64
C SER A 212 -6.85 -3.33 1.29
N ASP A 213 -6.05 -4.09 2.03
CA ASP A 213 -5.94 -5.53 1.92
C ASP A 213 -7.17 -6.30 2.35
N ARG A 214 -8.02 -5.67 3.14
CA ARG A 214 -9.18 -6.30 3.74
C ARG A 214 -10.37 -6.15 2.80
N PRO A 215 -11.13 -7.24 2.55
CA PRO A 215 -12.37 -7.15 1.76
C PRO A 215 -13.40 -6.17 2.32
N SER A 216 -13.33 -5.86 3.61
CA SER A 216 -14.19 -4.87 4.29
C SER A 216 -13.59 -3.46 4.34
N SER A 217 -12.55 -3.19 3.54
CA SER A 217 -11.87 -1.89 3.52
C SER A 217 -12.80 -0.80 3.01
N ASP A 218 -12.72 0.37 3.65
CA ASP A 218 -13.36 1.61 3.23
C ASP A 218 -12.62 2.30 2.06
N ALA A 219 -11.47 1.77 1.64
CA ALA A 219 -10.59 2.41 0.67
C ALA A 219 -11.23 2.69 -0.69
N ALA A 220 -11.92 1.69 -1.26
CA ALA A 220 -12.55 1.83 -2.57
C ALA A 220 -13.68 2.86 -2.53
N THR A 221 -14.60 2.74 -1.57
CA THR A 221 -15.73 3.66 -1.41
C THR A 221 -15.27 5.10 -1.13
N ASN A 222 -14.29 5.29 -0.24
CA ASN A 222 -13.70 6.61 0.02
C ASN A 222 -13.09 7.20 -1.25
N LEU A 223 -12.31 6.40 -2.00
CA LEU A 223 -11.64 6.88 -3.21
C LEU A 223 -12.65 7.23 -4.32
N ILE A 224 -13.70 6.42 -4.51
CA ILE A 224 -14.79 6.70 -5.44
C ILE A 224 -15.48 8.01 -5.06
N GLY A 225 -15.82 8.19 -3.78
CA GLY A 225 -16.44 9.42 -3.27
C GLY A 225 -15.54 10.64 -3.48
N ALA A 226 -14.25 10.53 -3.16
CA ALA A 226 -13.28 11.60 -3.30
C ALA A 226 -13.06 12.01 -4.77
N VAL A 227 -12.94 11.04 -5.68
CA VAL A 227 -12.81 11.31 -7.13
C VAL A 227 -14.09 11.92 -7.67
N THR A 228 -15.26 11.45 -7.23
CA THR A 228 -16.56 12.02 -7.62
C THR A 228 -16.67 13.48 -7.17
N ALA A 229 -16.32 13.77 -5.91
CA ALA A 229 -16.29 15.13 -5.38
C ALA A 229 -15.30 16.01 -6.15
N ALA A 230 -14.08 15.53 -6.40
CA ALA A 230 -13.08 16.26 -7.18
C ALA A 230 -13.54 16.55 -8.62
N ALA A 231 -14.29 15.62 -9.22
CA ALA A 231 -14.76 15.73 -10.60
C ALA A 231 -15.95 16.69 -10.78
N TYR A 232 -16.88 16.71 -9.81
CA TYR A 232 -18.22 17.27 -10.04
C TYR A 232 -18.72 18.23 -8.95
N ALA A 233 -18.01 18.39 -7.83
CA ALA A 233 -18.48 19.26 -6.75
C ALA A 233 -18.53 20.73 -7.20
N PRO A 234 -19.55 21.51 -6.77
CA PRO A 234 -19.73 22.90 -7.17
C PRO A 234 -18.86 23.89 -6.36
N PHE A 235 -17.85 23.40 -5.63
CA PHE A 235 -16.97 24.21 -4.78
C PHE A 235 -15.50 24.07 -5.20
N ALA A 236 -14.66 25.02 -4.79
CA ALA A 236 -13.23 25.02 -5.07
C ALA A 236 -12.43 25.24 -3.78
N GLU A 237 -12.50 24.26 -2.88
CA GLU A 237 -11.92 24.30 -1.55
C GLU A 237 -11.07 23.06 -1.27
N VAL A 238 -10.25 23.14 -0.21
CA VAL A 238 -9.55 21.99 0.35
C VAL A 238 -10.48 21.29 1.34
N VAL A 239 -10.84 20.04 1.05
CA VAL A 239 -11.78 19.25 1.86
C VAL A 239 -11.21 17.87 2.19
N VAL A 240 -11.85 17.17 3.12
CA VAL A 240 -11.57 15.76 3.46
C VAL A 240 -12.82 14.95 3.12
N ALA A 241 -12.65 13.85 2.38
CA ALA A 241 -13.69 12.89 2.06
C ALA A 241 -13.38 11.55 2.73
N MET A 242 -14.22 11.14 3.67
CA MET A 242 -14.14 9.88 4.44
C MET A 242 -15.58 9.43 4.73
N HIS A 243 -15.79 8.17 5.09
CA HIS A 243 -17.12 7.67 5.44
C HIS A 243 -17.86 8.59 6.44
N GLU A 244 -19.10 8.93 6.10
CA GLU A 244 -19.99 9.71 6.97
C GLU A 244 -20.44 8.88 8.19
N THR A 245 -20.65 7.57 7.98
CA THR A 245 -21.15 6.65 9.00
C THR A 245 -20.38 5.33 8.98
N THR A 246 -20.76 4.37 9.83
CA THR A 246 -20.19 3.02 9.80
C THR A 246 -20.64 2.17 8.61
N SER A 247 -21.62 2.65 7.83
CA SER A 247 -22.18 1.96 6.67
C SER A 247 -21.55 2.46 5.37
N ASP A 248 -21.42 1.57 4.37
CA ASP A 248 -20.81 1.87 3.06
C ASP A 248 -21.81 2.60 2.12
N THR A 249 -22.60 3.52 2.67
CA THR A 249 -23.70 4.21 1.96
C THR A 249 -23.39 5.66 1.61
N SER A 250 -22.48 6.30 2.33
CA SER A 250 -22.17 7.72 2.15
C SER A 250 -20.76 8.10 2.58
N ILE A 251 -20.20 9.07 1.86
CA ILE A 251 -18.89 9.72 2.01
C ILE A 251 -19.12 11.23 2.02
#